data_AF-A0A7C1QY41-F1
#
_entry.id   AF-A0A7C1QY41-F1
#
_cell.length_a   1.000
_cell.length_b   1.000
_cell.length_c   1.000
_cell.angle_alpha   90.00
_cell.angle_beta   90.00
_cell.angle_gamma   90.00
#
_symmetry.space_group_name_H-M   'P 1'
#
loop_
_entity.id
_entity.type
_entity.pdbx_description
1 polymer ?
#
loop_
_entity_poly.entity_id
_entity_poly.type
_entity_poly.pdbx_seq_one_letter_code
_entity_poly.pdbx_strand_id
1 'polypeptide(L)'
;MTETQEELEKEIGTIEPEKKSLKPGKVKIVKVAIEEVGEKKNKKVVCQVDHPDADVPIAISAVSYLRDKAVKTTGLWYNLDKEENLQLGSALAIFLEHSGSKNIKALEGKEVETELDGNYLCFKYY
;
A
#
# COMPACT_ATOMS: atom_id res chain seq x y z
N MET A 1 -39.29 6.59 -13.47
CA MET A 1 -38.41 7.66 -14.00
C MET A 1 -37.06 7.01 -14.16
N THR A 2 -36.63 6.79 -15.39
CA THR A 2 -35.37 6.11 -15.70
C THR A 2 -34.24 7.13 -15.49
N GLU A 3 -33.39 6.91 -14.49
CA GLU A 3 -32.14 7.66 -14.34
C GLU A 3 -31.25 7.34 -15.55
N THR A 4 -31.12 8.28 -16.47
CA THR A 4 -30.19 8.19 -17.58
C THR A 4 -28.78 8.44 -17.04
N GLN A 5 -27.92 7.42 -17.02
CA GLN A 5 -26.52 7.55 -16.63
C GLN A 5 -25.70 8.10 -17.80
N GLU A 6 -25.53 9.42 -17.87
CA GLU A 6 -24.71 10.12 -18.87
C GLU A 6 -23.24 9.62 -18.90
N GLU A 7 -22.75 8.98 -17.83
CA GLU A 7 -21.40 8.41 -17.77
C GLU A 7 -21.16 7.29 -18.80
N LEU A 8 -22.21 6.59 -19.24
CA LEU A 8 -22.11 5.47 -20.19
C LEU A 8 -21.83 5.95 -21.63
N GLU A 9 -22.13 7.21 -21.94
CA GLU A 9 -22.00 7.79 -23.28
C GLU A 9 -20.66 8.53 -23.48
N LYS A 10 -19.78 8.53 -22.48
CA LYS A 10 -18.49 9.20 -22.57
C LYS A 10 -17.50 8.44 -23.45
N GLU A 11 -16.98 9.13 -24.45
CA GLU A 11 -15.93 8.63 -25.34
C GLU A 11 -14.55 8.64 -24.67
N ILE A 12 -13.62 7.83 -25.19
CA ILE A 12 -12.24 7.78 -24.69
C ILE A 12 -11.54 9.11 -25.03
N GLY A 13 -11.02 9.80 -24.00
CA GLY A 13 -10.25 11.02 -24.18
C GLY A 13 -8.89 10.77 -24.85
N THR A 14 -8.40 11.76 -25.62
CA THR A 14 -7.14 11.69 -26.39
C THR A 14 -5.93 12.28 -25.66
N ILE A 15 -6.13 12.85 -24.47
CA ILE A 15 -5.09 13.46 -23.65
C ILE A 15 -4.62 12.42 -22.64
N GLU A 16 -3.34 12.03 -22.72
CA GLU A 16 -2.74 11.17 -21.71
C GLU A 16 -2.70 11.90 -20.36
N PRO A 17 -3.08 11.24 -19.25
CA PRO A 17 -2.96 11.86 -17.93
C PRO A 17 -1.49 12.19 -17.68
N GLU A 18 -1.20 13.39 -17.17
CA GLU A 18 0.14 13.77 -16.71
C GLU A 18 0.56 12.85 -15.56
N LYS A 19 1.20 11.73 -15.89
CA LYS A 19 1.74 10.81 -14.90
C LYS A 19 3.00 11.44 -14.33
N LYS A 20 2.86 12.22 -13.25
CA LYS A 20 3.97 12.41 -12.31
C LYS A 20 4.33 11.02 -11.77
N SER A 21 5.31 10.38 -12.40
CA SER A 21 5.79 9.08 -11.99
C SER A 21 6.61 9.28 -10.72
N LEU A 22 6.11 8.74 -9.61
CA LEU A 22 6.77 8.80 -8.32
C LEU A 22 8.03 7.96 -8.36
N LYS A 23 9.17 8.54 -7.98
CA LYS A 23 10.43 7.83 -7.95
C LYS A 23 10.55 7.01 -6.67
N PRO A 24 11.13 5.81 -6.70
CA PRO A 24 11.42 5.06 -5.49
C PRO A 24 12.42 5.85 -4.62
N GLY A 25 12.19 5.86 -3.31
CA GLY A 25 12.96 6.67 -2.38
C GLY A 25 12.58 6.40 -0.92
N LYS A 26 13.22 7.14 -0.01
CA LYS A 26 12.85 7.12 1.41
C LYS A 26 11.62 7.96 1.63
N VAL A 27 10.61 7.37 2.27
CA VAL A 27 9.34 8.03 2.60
C VAL A 27 9.08 7.90 4.09
N LYS A 28 8.35 8.86 4.65
CA LYS A 28 7.94 8.82 6.05
C LYS A 28 6.47 8.43 6.14
N ILE A 29 6.16 7.37 6.90
CA ILE A 29 4.77 6.99 7.16
C ILE A 29 4.18 8.05 8.09
N VAL A 30 3.21 8.82 7.62
CA VAL A 30 2.54 9.87 8.41
C VAL A 30 1.31 9.34 9.13
N LYS A 31 0.62 8.37 8.52
CA LYS A 31 -0.62 7.80 9.07
C LYS A 31 -0.82 6.39 8.57
N VAL A 32 -1.42 5.55 9.40
CA VAL A 32 -1.87 4.21 8.99
C VAL A 32 -3.37 4.06 9.18
N ALA A 33 -4.01 3.34 8.27
CA ALA A 33 -5.42 3.02 8.32
C ALA A 33 -5.65 1.56 7.91
N ILE A 34 -6.77 1.00 8.34
CA ILE A 34 -7.26 -0.29 7.86
C ILE A 34 -8.52 0.00 7.04
N GLU A 35 -8.49 -0.38 5.77
CA GLU A 35 -9.60 -0.20 4.84
C GLU A 35 -10.18 -1.55 4.43
N GLU A 36 -11.49 -1.61 4.25
CA GLU A 36 -12.17 -2.80 3.73
C GLU A 36 -12.16 -2.76 2.20
N VAL A 37 -11.67 -3.82 1.55
CA VAL A 37 -11.57 -3.91 0.10
C VAL A 37 -12.30 -5.13 -0.45
N GLY A 38 -12.99 -4.93 -1.58
CA GLY A 38 -13.76 -5.95 -2.29
C GLY A 38 -15.08 -6.31 -1.61
N GLU A 39 -15.90 -7.11 -2.29
CA GLU A 39 -17.23 -7.52 -1.83
C GLU A 39 -17.18 -8.35 -0.52
N LYS A 40 -16.06 -9.05 -0.30
CA LYS A 40 -15.80 -9.83 0.91
C LYS A 40 -15.34 -8.98 2.11
N LYS A 41 -15.22 -7.66 1.94
CA LYS A 41 -14.75 -6.72 2.98
C LYS A 41 -13.44 -7.17 3.64
N ASN A 42 -12.49 -7.61 2.81
CA ASN A 42 -11.18 -8.01 3.32
C ASN A 42 -10.48 -6.78 3.87
N LYS A 43 -9.86 -6.89 5.05
CA LYS A 43 -9.18 -5.76 5.69
C LYS A 43 -7.76 -5.63 5.14
N LYS A 44 -7.42 -4.44 4.66
CA LYS A 44 -6.10 -4.10 4.12
C LYS A 44 -5.53 -2.90 4.86
N VAL A 45 -4.27 -2.97 5.25
CA VAL A 45 -3.54 -1.86 5.85
C VAL A 45 -3.06 -0.93 4.75
N VAL A 46 -3.36 0.35 4.90
CA VAL A 46 -2.95 1.43 4.01
C VAL A 46 -2.14 2.43 4.81
N CYS A 47 -0.91 2.66 4.37
CA CYS A 47 0.02 3.60 4.97
C CYS A 47 0.03 4.86 4.11
N GLN A 48 -0.39 5.98 4.67
CA GLN A 48 -0.16 7.28 4.06
C GLN A 48 1.28 7.70 4.34
N VAL A 49 2.00 8.03 3.29
CA VAL A 49 3.41 8.41 3.36
C VAL A 49 3.62 9.81 2.80
N ASP A 50 4.50 10.56 3.45
CA ASP A 50 5.05 11.80 2.93
C ASP A 50 6.21 11.44 1.98
N HIS A 51 6.09 11.85 0.72
CA HIS A 51 7.03 11.52 -0.34
C HIS A 51 7.65 12.80 -0.91
N PRO A 52 8.98 12.91 -1.06
CA PRO A 52 9.63 14.14 -1.52
C PRO A 52 9.18 14.60 -2.91
N ASP A 53 8.89 13.68 -3.82
CA ASP A 53 8.35 13.98 -5.16
C ASP A 53 6.83 14.25 -5.22
N ALA A 54 6.13 14.35 -4.09
CA ALA A 54 4.70 14.64 -4.06
C ALA A 54 4.32 15.67 -2.99
N ASP A 55 3.52 16.67 -3.39
CA ASP A 55 2.98 17.68 -2.47
C ASP A 55 1.87 17.13 -1.55
N VAL A 56 1.32 15.94 -1.86
CA VAL A 56 0.25 15.29 -1.09
C VAL A 56 0.69 13.92 -0.57
N PRO A 57 0.22 13.50 0.62
CA PRO A 57 0.51 12.17 1.14
C PRO A 57 0.00 11.07 0.20
N ILE A 58 0.82 10.05 0.00
CA ILE A 58 0.56 8.95 -0.92
C ILE A 58 0.15 7.72 -0.13
N ALA A 59 -0.88 7.02 -0.60
CA ALA A 59 -1.31 5.76 0.00
C ALA A 59 -0.52 4.58 -0.57
N ILE A 60 0.26 3.91 0.28
CA ILE A 60 0.97 2.66 -0.05
C ILE A 60 0.38 1.53 0.77
N SER A 61 0.04 0.42 0.11
CA SER A 61 -0.60 -0.74 0.75
C SER A 61 0.02 -2.08 0.33
N ALA A 62 1.25 -2.05 -0.19
CA ALA A 62 1.98 -3.23 -0.63
C ALA A 62 3.46 -3.14 -0.21
N VAL A 63 4.06 -4.30 -0.01
CA VAL A 63 5.48 -4.46 0.32
C VAL A 63 6.10 -5.54 -0.57
N SER A 64 7.30 -5.26 -1.06
CA SER A 64 8.17 -6.16 -1.78
C SER A 64 9.15 -6.78 -0.82
N TYR A 65 9.18 -8.12 -0.75
CA TYR A 65 10.01 -8.83 0.20
C TYR A 65 10.65 -10.09 -0.35
N LEU A 66 11.82 -10.47 0.18
CA LEU A 66 12.49 -11.71 -0.20
C LEU A 66 11.78 -12.91 0.46
N ARG A 67 11.28 -13.83 -0.37
CA ARG A 67 10.73 -15.12 0.09
C ARG A 67 11.14 -16.22 -0.88
N ASP A 68 11.65 -17.34 -0.36
CA ASP A 68 12.09 -18.47 -1.19
C ASP A 68 13.13 -18.10 -2.25
N LYS A 69 14.05 -17.18 -1.92
CA LYS A 69 15.09 -16.63 -2.83
C LYS A 69 14.56 -15.80 -4.01
N ALA A 70 13.29 -15.40 -3.98
CA ALA A 70 12.70 -14.51 -4.97
C ALA A 70 12.10 -13.26 -4.28
N VAL A 71 12.16 -12.11 -4.94
CA VAL A 71 11.42 -10.91 -4.51
C VAL A 71 9.96 -11.14 -4.86
N LYS A 72 9.08 -10.99 -3.87
CA LYS A 72 7.63 -11.07 -4.03
C LYS A 72 6.98 -9.78 -3.52
N THR A 73 6.14 -9.19 -4.34
CA THR A 73 5.32 -8.04 -3.96
C THR A 73 3.97 -8.53 -3.47
N THR A 74 3.53 -8.11 -2.28
CA THR A 74 2.22 -8.51 -1.74
C THR A 74 1.58 -7.36 -0.98
N GLY A 75 0.24 -7.33 -1.00
CA GLY A 75 -0.55 -6.39 -0.21
C GLY A 75 -0.35 -6.59 1.30
N LEU A 76 -0.45 -5.49 2.05
CA LEU A 76 -0.44 -5.47 3.51
C LEU A 76 -1.81 -5.89 4.04
N TRP A 77 -2.11 -7.18 4.02
CA TRP A 77 -3.40 -7.71 4.50
C TRP A 77 -3.44 -7.80 6.03
N TYR A 78 -4.55 -7.34 6.62
CA TYR A 78 -4.83 -7.48 8.05
C TYR A 78 -5.40 -8.88 8.31
N ASN A 79 -4.52 -9.85 8.47
CA ASN A 79 -4.87 -11.22 8.82
C ASN A 79 -4.45 -11.50 10.26
N LEU A 80 -5.33 -12.21 10.98
CA LEU A 80 -5.09 -12.63 12.35
C LEU A 80 -4.84 -14.14 12.43
N ASP A 81 -4.03 -14.56 13.40
CA ASP A 81 -3.87 -15.96 13.77
C ASP A 81 -4.99 -16.44 14.71
N LYS A 82 -4.85 -17.68 15.21
CA LYS A 82 -5.84 -18.31 16.10
C LYS A 82 -5.94 -17.65 17.48
N GLU A 83 -4.92 -16.90 17.89
CA GLU A 83 -4.85 -16.17 19.16
C GLU A 83 -5.21 -14.68 18.97
N GLU A 84 -5.78 -14.33 17.82
CA GLU A 84 -6.19 -12.97 17.45
C GLU A 84 -5.03 -11.96 17.33
N ASN A 85 -3.79 -12.45 17.15
CA ASN A 85 -2.63 -11.62 16.86
C ASN A 85 -2.35 -11.52 15.35
N LEU A 86 -1.49 -10.59 14.92
CA LEU A 86 -1.11 -10.46 13.51
C LEU A 86 -0.46 -11.76 13.02
N GLN A 87 -1.00 -12.32 11.93
CA GLN A 87 -0.56 -13.62 11.42
C GLN A 87 0.94 -13.60 11.07
N LEU A 88 1.71 -14.40 11.77
CA LEU A 88 3.16 -14.54 11.56
C LEU A 88 3.47 -15.04 10.14
N GLY A 89 4.50 -14.48 9.51
CA GLY A 89 4.86 -14.79 8.12
C GLY A 89 3.94 -14.18 7.05
N SER A 90 2.96 -13.37 7.45
CA SER A 90 2.25 -12.48 6.53
C SER A 90 3.16 -11.32 6.10
N ALA A 91 2.89 -10.76 4.92
CA ALA A 91 3.65 -9.60 4.41
C ALA A 91 3.62 -8.41 5.39
N LEU A 92 2.51 -8.21 6.09
CA LEU A 92 2.37 -7.18 7.12
C LEU A 92 3.24 -7.47 8.35
N ALA A 93 3.23 -8.70 8.87
CA ALA A 93 4.05 -9.08 10.02
C ALA A 93 5.53 -8.92 9.70
N ILE A 94 5.95 -9.41 8.52
CA ILE A 94 7.31 -9.29 8.02
C ILE A 94 7.74 -7.82 7.92
N PHE A 95 6.89 -6.96 7.38
CA PHE A 95 7.15 -5.53 7.27
C PHE A 95 7.31 -4.86 8.66
N LEU A 96 6.46 -5.22 9.62
CA LEU A 96 6.51 -4.72 10.99
C LEU A 96 7.79 -5.15 11.73
N GLU A 97 8.20 -6.41 11.58
CA GLU A 97 9.45 -6.91 12.14
C GLU A 97 10.65 -6.12 11.60
N HIS A 98 10.66 -5.86 10.29
CA HIS A 98 11.73 -5.09 9.67
C HIS A 98 11.78 -3.64 10.13
N SER A 99 10.63 -2.96 10.21
CA SER A 99 10.56 -1.58 10.69
C SER A 99 10.83 -1.45 12.20
N GLY A 100 11.01 -2.57 12.91
CA GLY A 100 11.13 -2.63 14.35
C GLY A 100 9.85 -2.15 15.06
N SER A 101 8.69 -2.35 14.44
CA SER A 101 7.39 -1.87 14.91
C SER A 101 6.61 -3.04 15.50
N LYS A 102 6.17 -2.91 16.76
CA LYS A 102 5.44 -3.99 17.45
C LYS A 102 3.99 -4.15 16.98
N ASN A 103 3.44 -3.14 16.32
CA ASN A 103 2.07 -3.10 15.83
C ASN A 103 1.94 -2.10 14.68
N ILE A 104 0.80 -2.14 13.98
CA ILE A 104 0.53 -1.30 12.80
C ILE A 104 0.67 0.19 13.13
N LYS A 105 0.18 0.64 14.30
CA LYS A 105 0.27 2.05 14.71
C LYS A 105 1.72 2.51 14.92
N ALA A 106 2.61 1.61 15.35
CA ALA A 106 4.03 1.90 15.51
C ALA A 106 4.79 2.06 14.17
N LEU A 107 4.11 1.92 13.03
CA LEU A 107 4.64 2.34 11.73
C LEU A 107 4.54 3.86 11.54
N GLU A 108 3.60 4.54 12.19
CA GLU A 108 3.48 5.99 12.09
C GLU A 108 4.76 6.66 12.62
N GLY A 109 5.31 7.56 11.82
CA GLY A 109 6.57 8.25 12.07
C GLY A 109 7.82 7.50 11.61
N LYS A 110 7.71 6.26 11.14
CA LYS A 110 8.86 5.50 10.61
C LYS A 110 9.24 5.95 9.21
N GLU A 111 10.53 6.00 8.95
CA GLU A 111 11.10 6.17 7.62
C GLU A 111 11.34 4.79 7.01
N VAL A 112 10.86 4.60 5.79
CA VAL A 112 10.92 3.33 5.07
C VAL A 112 11.30 3.59 3.63
N GLU A 113 11.99 2.62 3.02
CA GLU A 113 12.34 2.68 1.61
C GLU A 113 11.19 2.18 0.74
N THR A 114 11.06 2.75 -0.44
CA THR A 114 10.10 2.31 -1.46
C THR A 114 10.82 1.83 -2.71
N GLU A 115 10.15 0.95 -3.46
CA GLU A 115 10.56 0.54 -4.79
C GLU A 115 9.37 0.55 -5.75
N LEU A 116 9.66 0.49 -7.05
CA LEU A 116 8.65 0.34 -8.08
C LEU A 116 8.44 -1.14 -8.40
N ASP A 117 7.22 -1.61 -8.19
CA ASP A 117 6.72 -2.87 -8.72
C ASP A 117 5.88 -2.55 -9.97
N GLY A 118 6.53 -2.61 -11.14
CA GLY A 118 5.97 -2.11 -12.40
C GLY A 118 5.73 -0.60 -12.35
N ASN A 119 4.47 -0.17 -12.29
CA ASN A 119 4.06 1.23 -12.21
C ASN A 119 3.59 1.65 -10.80
N TYR A 120 3.63 0.75 -9.83
CA TYR A 120 3.12 1.01 -8.48
C TYR A 120 4.27 1.15 -7.49
N LEU A 121 4.18 2.17 -6.63
CA LEU A 121 5.11 2.35 -5.53
C LEU A 121 4.73 1.38 -4.39
N CYS A 122 5.69 0.61 -3.91
CA CYS A 122 5.54 -0.33 -2.81
C CYS A 122 6.68 -0.16 -1.82
N PHE A 123 6.49 -0.63 -0.59
CA PHE A 123 7.57 -0.64 0.39
C PHE A 123 8.63 -1.66 0.01
N LYS A 124 9.90 -1.31 0.13
CA LYS A 124 11.03 -2.20 -0.15
C LYS A 124 11.48 -2.90 1.11
N TYR A 125 11.64 -4.21 1.05
CA TYR A 125 12.15 -5.03 2.15
C TYR A 125 12.96 -6.26 1.67
N TYR A 126 14.24 -6.08 1.32
CA TYR A 126 15.22 -7.16 1.13
C TYR A 126 16.65 -6.64 1.11
#